data_AF-A0A8K0JBN7-F1
#
_entry.id   AF-A0A8K0JBN7-F1
#
_cell.length_a   1.000
_cell.length_b   1.000
_cell.length_c   1.000
_cell.angle_alpha   90.00
_cell.angle_beta   90.00
_cell.angle_gamma   90.00
#
_symmetry.space_group_name_H-M   'P 1'
#
loop_
_entity.id
_entity.type
_entity.pdbx_description
1 polymer ?
#
loop_
_entity_poly.entity_id
_entity_poly.type
_entity_poly.pdbx_seq_one_letter_code
_entity_poly.pdbx_strand_id
1 'polypeptide(L)' 'MEKYSLTWGGGSRSCPGRHLAELMVFKIVATLFANFDVEVSVPEDADREAYFLFMLSGVRARFMPREAGAD' A
#
# COMPACT_ATOMS: atom_id res chain seq x y z
N MET A 1 -25.13 -8.57 0.58
CA MET A 1 -24.55 -7.75 1.66
C MET A 1 -23.33 -7.06 1.09
N GLU A 2 -23.36 -5.73 0.97
CA GLU A 2 -22.17 -4.97 0.59
C GLU A 2 -21.11 -5.09 1.69
N LYS A 3 -19.85 -5.28 1.32
CA LYS A 3 -18.74 -5.36 2.26
C LYS A 3 -18.32 -3.93 2.61
N TYR A 4 -18.64 -3.47 3.81
CA TYR A 4 -18.10 -2.22 4.34
C TYR A 4 -16.72 -2.48 4.95
N SER A 5 -15.71 -1.75 4.48
CA SER A 5 -14.38 -1.78 5.09
C SER A 5 -14.36 -0.98 6.38
N LEU A 6 -13.83 -1.56 7.45
CA LEU A 6 -13.59 -0.88 8.74
C LEU A 6 -12.11 -0.51 8.95
N THR A 7 -11.30 -0.48 7.88
CA THR A 7 -9.87 -0.14 7.95
C THR A 7 -9.60 1.23 8.59
N TRP A 8 -10.55 2.16 8.50
CA TRP A 8 -10.47 3.48 9.12
C TRP A 8 -11.26 3.61 10.43
N GLY A 9 -11.71 2.51 11.05
CA GLY A 9 -12.61 2.57 12.20
C GLY A 9 -14.02 3.06 11.83
N GLY A 10 -14.80 3.53 12.82
CA GLY A 10 -16.20 3.90 12.61
C GLY A 10 -16.74 4.95 13.58
N GLY A 11 -17.78 5.66 13.17
CA GLY A 11 -18.47 6.66 13.97
C GLY A 11 -17.56 7.79 14.45
N SER A 12 -17.68 8.16 15.73
CA SER A 12 -16.86 9.21 16.36
C SER A 12 -15.37 8.85 16.51
N ARG A 13 -15.00 7.60 16.20
CA ARG A 13 -13.63 7.08 16.25
C ARG A 13 -13.08 6.73 14.87
N SER A 14 -13.70 7.22 13.79
CA SER A 14 -13.11 7.14 12.46
C SER A 14 -11.76 7.84 12.42
N CYS A 15 -10.79 7.25 11.70
CA CYS A 15 -9.43 7.74 11.57
C CYS A 15 -9.46 9.18 11.01
N PRO A 16 -9.02 10.19 11.77
CA PRO A 16 -9.01 11.57 11.30
C PRO A 16 -8.02 11.76 10.14
N GLY A 17 -7.03 10.86 10.01
CA GLY A 17 -6.04 10.86 8.93
C GLY A 17 -6.47 10.15 7.64
N ARG A 18 -7.69 9.59 7.54
CA ARG A 18 -8.10 8.73 6.41
C ARG A 18 -7.86 9.37 5.04
N HIS A 19 -8.21 10.65 4.88
CA HIS A 19 -8.12 11.34 3.59
C HIS A 19 -6.67 11.62 3.20
N LEU A 20 -5.82 11.93 4.18
CA LEU A 20 -4.39 12.09 3.93
C LEU A 20 -3.75 10.74 3.56
N ALA A 21 -4.08 9.67 4.29
CA ALA A 21 -3.56 8.35 4.00
C ALA A 21 -4.01 7.83 2.62
N GLU A 22 -5.28 8.01 2.26
CA GLU A 22 -5.82 7.68 0.94
C GLU A 22 -5.08 8.46 -0.17
N LEU A 23 -4.88 9.77 0.01
CA LEU A 23 -4.14 10.60 -0.93
C LEU A 23 -2.69 10.12 -1.09
N MET A 24 -2.01 9.83 0.03
CA MET A 24 -0.64 9.34 0.04
C MET A 24 -0.51 8.01 -0.69
N VAL A 25 -1.34 7.02 -0.35
CA VAL A 25 -1.32 5.71 -1.01
C VAL A 25 -1.56 5.87 -2.51
N PHE A 26 -2.59 6.64 -2.90
CA PHE A 26 -2.89 6.85 -4.31
C PHE A 26 -1.72 7.50 -5.07
N LYS A 27 -1.19 8.61 -4.55
CA LYS A 27 -0.10 9.35 -5.23
C LYS A 27 1.20 8.55 -5.27
N ILE A 28 1.57 7.91 -4.18
CA ILE A 28 2.83 7.13 -4.10
C ILE A 28 2.76 5.94 -5.05
N VAL A 29 1.70 5.12 -4.95
CA VAL A 29 1.56 3.92 -5.80
C VAL A 29 1.50 4.32 -7.28
N ALA A 30 0.65 5.27 -7.65
CA ALA A 30 0.54 5.69 -9.05
C ALA A 30 1.88 6.23 -9.59
N THR A 31 2.60 7.04 -8.80
CA THR A 31 3.88 7.62 -9.22
C THR A 31 4.96 6.54 -9.38
N LEU A 32 5.02 5.56 -8.48
CA LEU A 32 5.98 4.46 -8.58
C LEU A 32 5.77 3.66 -9.87
N PHE A 33 4.54 3.23 -10.15
CA PHE A 33 4.24 2.46 -11.36
C PHE A 33 4.33 3.27 -12.65
N ALA A 34 4.13 4.59 -12.60
CA ALA A 34 4.32 5.45 -13.77
C ALA A 34 5.80 5.54 -14.19
N ASN A 35 6.70 5.62 -13.22
CA ASN A 35 8.12 5.94 -13.46
C ASN A 35 9.05 4.72 -13.39
N PHE A 36 8.62 3.62 -12.77
CA PHE A 36 9.45 2.44 -12.55
C PHE A 36 8.74 1.17 -13.00
N ASP A 37 9.52 0.25 -13.54
CA ASP A 37 9.18 -1.17 -13.51
C ASP A 37 9.46 -1.67 -12.08
N VAL A 38 8.44 -2.27 -11.46
CA VAL A 38 8.43 -2.60 -10.03
C VAL A 38 8.38 -4.10 -9.86
N GLU A 39 9.47 -4.66 -9.36
CA GLU A 39 9.52 -6.06 -8.97
C GLU A 39 9.47 -6.18 -7.45
N VAL A 40 8.68 -7.14 -6.95
CA VAL A 40 8.50 -7.37 -5.52
C VAL A 40 8.79 -8.83 -5.19
N SER A 41 9.59 -9.05 -4.14
CA SER A 41 9.82 -10.35 -3.53
C SER A 41 9.17 -10.35 -2.14
N VAL A 42 8.17 -11.21 -1.96
CA VAL A 42 7.41 -11.37 -0.72
C VAL A 42 7.76 -12.73 -0.12
N PRO A 43 8.29 -12.79 1.12
CA PRO A 43 8.47 -14.05 1.83
C PRO A 43 7.14 -14.80 2.00
N GLU A 44 7.17 -16.14 1.96
CA GLU A 44 5.96 -16.97 2.15
C GLU A 44 5.31 -16.74 3.53
N ASP A 45 6.08 -16.32 4.51
CA ASP A 45 5.66 -16.05 5.89
C ASP A 45 5.57 -14.54 6.19
N ALA A 46 5.42 -13.70 5.16
CA ALA A 46 5.34 -12.25 5.33
C ALA A 46 4.06 -11.82 6.06
N ASP A 47 2.99 -12.63 5.99
CA ASP A 47 1.69 -12.44 6.63
C ASP A 47 1.59 -13.09 8.01
N ARG A 48 2.47 -12.64 8.91
CA ARG A 48 2.42 -13.06 10.32
C ARG A 48 1.26 -12.42 11.05
N GLU A 49 0.64 -13.17 11.96
CA GLU A 49 -0.39 -12.62 12.84
C GLU A 49 0.13 -11.41 13.62
N ALA A 50 -0.66 -10.33 13.63
CA ALA A 50 -0.38 -9.13 14.40
C ALA A 50 -1.60 -8.76 15.22
N TYR A 51 -1.39 -8.45 16.50
CA TYR A 51 -2.48 -8.16 17.43
C TYR A 51 -3.15 -6.78 17.21
N PHE A 52 -2.38 -5.78 16.78
CA PHE A 52 -2.86 -4.39 16.69
C PHE A 52 -2.65 -3.76 15.31
N LEU A 53 -1.41 -3.79 14.80
CA LEU A 53 -1.07 -3.29 13.49
C LEU A 53 -0.29 -4.35 12.74
N PHE A 54 -0.79 -4.73 11.57
CA PHE A 54 -0.10 -5.64 10.68
C PHE A 54 0.81 -4.86 9.72
N MET A 55 2.07 -5.27 9.62
CA MET A 55 3.03 -4.76 8.65
C MET A 55 3.76 -5.94 8.03
N LEU A 56 3.89 -5.93 6.70
CA LEU A 56 4.70 -6.91 6.00
C LEU A 56 6.17 -6.71 6.39
N SER A 57 6.83 -7.79 6.79
CA SER A 57 8.26 -7.80 7.11
C SER A 57 9.02 -8.69 6.13
N GLY A 58 10.27 -8.34 5.83
CA GLY A 58 11.10 -9.10 4.89
C GLY A 58 10.78 -8.90 3.41
N VAL A 59 9.72 -8.15 3.06
CA VAL A 59 9.40 -7.78 1.68
C VAL A 59 10.49 -6.89 1.10
N ARG A 60 10.91 -7.20 -0.13
CA ARG A 60 11.88 -6.41 -0.89
C ARG A 60 11.24 -5.94 -2.18
N ALA A 61 11.50 -4.69 -2.55
CA ALA A 61 11.09 -4.12 -3.82
C ALA A 61 12.32 -3.62 -4.58
N ARG A 62 12.34 -3.86 -5.89
CA ARG A 62 13.33 -3.33 -6.83
C ARG A 62 12.62 -2.41 -7.81
N PHE A 63 13.12 -1.18 -7.93
CA PHE A 63 12.57 -0.15 -8.81
C PHE A 63 13.56 0.12 -9.94
N MET A 64 13.17 -0.16 -11.17
CA MET A 64 13.99 0.08 -12.36
C MET A 64 13.36 1.23 -13.14
N PRO A 65 14.05 2.35 -13.37
CA PRO A 65 13.48 3.47 -14.12
C PRO A 65 12.95 3.00 -15.47
N ARG A 66 11.73 3.40 -15.84
CA ARG A 66 11.22 3.20 -17.20
C ARG A 66 11.95 4.18 -18.11
N GLU A 67 12.36 3.73 -19.29
CA GLU A 67 12.94 4.64 -20.28
C GLU A 67 11.92 5.72 -20.65
N ALA A 68 12.37 6.96 -20.74
CA ALA A 68 11.52 8.07 -21.15
C ALA A 68 11.14 7.88 -22.63
N GLY A 69 9.90 7.43 -22.89
CA GLY A 69 9.34 7.30 -24.24
C GLY A 69 8.90 5.89 -24.67
N ALA A 70 8.67 4.96 -23.74
CA ALA A 70 8.01 3.68 -24.04
C ALA A 70 6.49 3.80 -23.82
N ASP A 71 5.85 4.53 -24.74
CA ASP A 71 4.39 4.62 -24.93
C ASP A 71 4.07 4.67 -26.43
#